data_AF-A0A8J6WXJ0-F1
#
_entry.id   AF-A0A8J6WXJ0-F1
#
_cell.length_a   1.000
_cell.length_b   1.000
_cell.length_c   1.000
_cell.angle_alpha   90.00
_cell.angle_beta   90.00
_cell.angle_gamma   90.00
#
_symmetry.space_group_name_H-M   'P 1'
#
loop_
_entity.id
_entity.type
_entity.pdbx_description
1 polymer ?
#
loop_
_entity_poly.entity_id
_entity_poly.type
_entity_poly.pdbx_seq_one_letter_code
_entity_poly.pdbx_strand_id
1 'polypeptide(L)'
;MLPKLAISFTGTLVMLAITMASIAPAIAREEVPINSIIISGVDGSGTAFASLSVPDRGNDQAFFDSELSLYDLHIAKMYEVTDALCQRRFTFPFNQPIQVFQWSYSANSIPIGQLQISCREAEDVANTYGRAFLSESTVIRRPLSADSSPSAEIFQIPTLNLAGYQVPLWKSYTRRLRLSGNY
;
A
#
# COMPACT_ATOMS: atom_id res chain seq x y z
N MET A 1 46.75 -19.06 -69.21
CA MET A 1 45.62 -19.70 -68.49
C MET A 1 45.53 -19.06 -67.10
N LEU A 2 44.33 -18.69 -66.68
CA LEU A 2 43.96 -17.68 -65.67
C LEU A 2 44.57 -17.86 -64.26
N PRO A 3 44.83 -16.76 -63.51
CA PRO A 3 45.06 -16.82 -62.07
C PRO A 3 43.72 -16.88 -61.30
N LYS A 4 43.68 -17.68 -60.23
CA LYS A 4 42.55 -17.79 -59.30
C LYS A 4 42.48 -16.54 -58.40
N LEU A 5 41.33 -15.88 -58.38
CA LEU A 5 40.98 -14.81 -57.44
C LEU A 5 40.85 -15.39 -56.03
N ALA A 6 41.50 -14.75 -55.05
CA ALA A 6 41.22 -14.92 -53.63
C ALA A 6 40.24 -13.82 -53.19
N ILE A 7 39.14 -14.21 -52.54
CA ILE A 7 38.20 -13.28 -51.91
C ILE A 7 38.31 -13.52 -50.40
N SER A 8 38.90 -12.56 -49.69
CA SER A 8 38.95 -12.51 -48.23
C SER A 8 37.77 -11.66 -47.74
N PHE A 9 36.82 -12.27 -47.04
CA PHE A 9 35.73 -11.55 -46.36
C PHE A 9 36.21 -11.09 -44.98
N THR A 10 36.46 -9.79 -44.83
CA THR A 10 36.59 -9.15 -43.52
C THR A 10 35.19 -8.75 -43.04
N GLY A 11 34.58 -9.57 -42.20
CA GLY A 11 33.33 -9.25 -41.52
C GLY A 11 33.60 -8.44 -40.26
N THR A 12 33.25 -7.15 -40.27
CA THR A 12 33.32 -6.27 -39.10
C THR A 12 32.15 -6.58 -38.16
N LEU A 13 32.45 -7.12 -36.98
CA LEU A 13 31.45 -7.42 -35.95
C LEU A 13 31.06 -6.12 -35.23
N VAL A 14 29.85 -5.62 -35.50
CA VAL A 14 29.26 -4.50 -34.73
C VAL A 14 28.77 -5.08 -33.40
N MET A 15 29.53 -4.86 -32.32
CA MET A 15 29.03 -5.15 -30.97
C MET A 15 27.96 -4.13 -30.59
N LEU A 16 26.71 -4.59 -30.58
CA LEU A 16 25.59 -3.85 -30.00
C LEU A 16 25.77 -3.85 -28.47
N ALA A 17 26.19 -2.72 -27.90
CA ALA A 17 26.23 -2.53 -26.47
C ALA A 17 24.79 -2.44 -25.94
N ILE A 18 24.26 -3.55 -25.43
CA ILE A 18 23.00 -3.56 -24.69
C ILE A 18 23.28 -2.89 -23.35
N THR A 19 22.90 -1.62 -23.22
CA THR A 19 22.86 -0.93 -21.94
C THR A 19 21.80 -1.61 -21.07
N MET A 20 22.24 -2.50 -20.17
CA MET A 20 21.41 -3.00 -19.10
C MET A 20 21.01 -1.81 -18.22
N ALA A 21 19.76 -1.35 -18.35
CA ALA A 21 19.16 -0.45 -17.38
C ALA A 21 19.16 -1.19 -16.04
N SER A 22 19.89 -0.65 -15.06
CA SER A 22 19.89 -1.16 -13.70
C SER A 22 18.49 -0.96 -13.12
N ILE A 23 17.69 -2.03 -13.08
CA ILE A 23 16.43 -2.03 -12.37
C ILE A 23 16.82 -2.04 -10.89
N ALA A 24 16.87 -0.87 -10.27
CA ALA A 24 17.03 -0.80 -8.83
C ALA A 24 15.94 -1.69 -8.21
N PRO A 25 16.29 -2.67 -7.35
CA PRO A 25 15.29 -3.49 -6.70
C PRO A 25 14.34 -2.55 -5.95
N ALA A 26 13.03 -2.76 -6.11
CA ALA A 26 12.04 -2.07 -5.30
C ALA A 26 12.31 -2.46 -3.84
N ILE A 27 12.98 -1.58 -3.09
CA ILE A 27 13.25 -1.79 -1.68
C ILE A 27 11.89 -1.81 -0.99
N ALA A 28 11.54 -2.94 -0.36
CA ALA A 28 10.39 -3.00 0.51
C ALA A 28 10.51 -1.88 1.54
N ARG A 29 9.45 -1.06 1.65
CA ARG A 29 9.41 0.05 2.59
C ARG A 29 9.64 -0.48 4.00
N GLU A 30 10.42 0.25 4.78
CA GLU A 30 10.70 -0.10 6.18
C GLU A 30 9.39 -0.22 6.98
N GLU A 31 9.35 -1.21 7.88
CA GLU A 31 8.13 -1.58 8.58
C GLU A 31 7.62 -0.41 9.43
N VAL A 32 6.36 -0.04 9.16
CA VAL A 32 5.73 1.13 9.76
C VAL A 32 5.25 0.74 11.15
N PRO A 33 5.57 1.52 12.20
CA PRO A 33 5.20 1.15 13.57
C PRO A 33 3.68 1.18 13.77
N ILE A 34 3.08 -0.01 13.90
CA ILE A 34 1.65 -0.21 14.08
C ILE A 34 1.42 -1.13 15.29
N ASN A 35 0.57 -0.71 16.24
CA ASN A 35 0.18 -1.55 17.37
C ASN A 35 -0.84 -2.61 16.94
N SER A 36 -1.85 -2.19 16.17
CA SER A 36 -2.92 -3.08 15.73
C SER A 36 -3.74 -2.54 14.57
N ILE A 37 -4.17 -3.46 13.71
CA ILE A 37 -5.27 -3.25 12.75
C ILE A 37 -6.41 -4.19 13.15
N ILE A 38 -7.61 -3.64 13.31
CA ILE A 38 -8.81 -4.40 13.70
C ILE A 38 -9.93 -4.06 12.73
N ILE A 39 -10.66 -5.06 12.24
CA ILE A 39 -11.94 -4.89 11.55
C ILE A 39 -13.02 -5.48 12.45
N SER A 40 -13.90 -4.63 12.98
CA SER A 40 -14.82 -4.99 14.07
C SER A 40 -16.15 -5.55 13.59
N GLY A 41 -16.56 -5.22 12.37
CA GLY A 41 -17.89 -5.55 11.86
C GLY A 41 -18.18 -4.89 10.53
N VAL A 42 -19.30 -5.27 9.92
CA VAL A 42 -19.89 -4.63 8.75
C VAL A 42 -21.35 -4.32 9.06
N ASP A 43 -21.81 -3.12 8.77
CA ASP A 43 -23.22 -2.76 8.91
C ASP A 43 -24.06 -3.20 7.70
N GLY A 44 -25.39 -3.00 7.77
CA GLY A 44 -26.30 -3.37 6.68
C GLY A 44 -26.14 -2.53 5.40
N SER A 45 -25.28 -1.51 5.38
CA SER A 45 -24.95 -0.72 4.19
C SER A 45 -23.72 -1.25 3.45
N GLY A 46 -23.02 -2.24 4.01
CA GLY A 46 -21.73 -2.69 3.51
C GLY A 46 -20.55 -1.81 3.98
N THR A 47 -20.73 -1.05 5.06
CA THR A 47 -19.65 -0.27 5.69
C THR A 47 -18.96 -1.12 6.75
N ALA A 48 -17.68 -1.41 6.54
CA ALA A 48 -16.81 -2.08 7.51
C ALA A 48 -16.22 -1.07 8.50
N PHE A 49 -16.29 -1.37 9.79
CA PHE A 49 -15.66 -0.56 10.84
C PHE A 49 -14.25 -1.07 11.10
N ALA A 50 -13.26 -0.24 10.78
CA ALA A 50 -11.85 -0.54 10.91
C ALA A 50 -11.18 0.39 11.92
N SER A 51 -10.12 -0.08 12.57
CA SER A 51 -9.28 0.76 13.43
C SER A 51 -7.81 0.50 13.21
N LEU A 52 -7.04 1.57 13.11
CA LEU A 52 -5.58 1.56 13.17
C LEU A 52 -5.14 2.20 14.49
N SER A 53 -4.38 1.46 15.29
CA SER A 53 -3.69 1.98 16.47
C SER A 53 -2.19 1.95 16.23
N VAL A 54 -1.52 3.05 16.55
CA VAL A 54 -0.06 3.22 16.41
C VAL A 54 0.55 3.67 17.74
N PRO A 55 1.87 3.50 17.94
CA PRO A 55 2.55 4.05 19.10
C PRO A 55 2.45 5.58 19.17
N ASP A 56 2.46 6.13 20.38
CA ASP A 56 2.55 7.59 20.60
C ASP A 56 3.93 8.10 20.18
N ARG A 57 4.02 8.56 18.94
CA ARG A 57 5.17 9.28 18.39
C ARG A 57 4.65 10.44 17.58
N GLY A 58 5.43 11.52 17.49
CA GLY A 58 5.09 12.69 16.69
C GLY A 58 4.81 12.29 15.24
N ASN A 59 3.53 12.15 14.89
CA ASN A 59 3.07 11.69 13.58
C ASN A 59 3.52 12.62 12.44
N ASP A 60 3.96 13.82 12.78
CA ASP A 60 4.46 14.85 11.88
C ASP A 60 5.97 14.75 11.60
N GLN A 61 6.70 13.84 12.26
CA GLN A 61 8.12 13.61 12.01
C GLN A 61 8.32 12.68 10.81
N ALA A 62 9.34 12.99 9.99
CA ALA A 62 9.83 12.09 8.96
C ALA A 62 10.24 10.74 9.59
N PHE A 63 9.89 9.63 8.93
CA PHE A 63 10.23 8.29 9.41
C PHE A 63 11.49 7.78 8.73
N PHE A 64 12.58 7.58 9.48
CA PHE A 64 13.90 7.22 8.93
C PHE A 64 14.37 8.21 7.84
N ASP A 65 15.21 7.78 6.90
CA ASP A 65 15.63 8.56 5.72
C ASP A 65 14.48 8.77 4.71
N SER A 66 13.23 8.47 5.07
CA SER A 66 12.06 8.76 4.23
C SER A 66 11.68 10.23 4.30
N GLU A 67 11.38 10.82 3.15
CA GLU A 67 10.76 12.14 3.08
C GLU A 67 9.28 12.14 3.55
N LEU A 68 8.69 10.97 3.78
CA LEU A 68 7.31 10.81 4.23
C LEU A 68 7.23 10.81 5.76
N SER A 69 6.20 11.48 6.29
CA SER A 69 5.91 11.45 7.73
C SER A 69 5.26 10.13 8.13
N LEU A 70 5.34 9.77 9.42
CA LEU A 70 4.58 8.64 9.96
C LEU A 70 3.09 8.73 9.64
N TYR A 71 2.50 9.93 9.68
CA TYR A 71 1.12 10.13 9.24
C TYR A 71 0.91 9.69 7.79
N ASP A 72 1.73 10.17 6.85
CA ASP A 72 1.63 9.79 5.43
C ASP A 72 1.72 8.28 5.24
N LEU A 73 2.59 7.66 6.04
CA LEU A 73 2.85 6.24 6.04
C LEU A 73 1.68 5.41 6.58
N HIS A 74 1.01 5.87 7.64
CA HIS A 74 -0.16 5.23 8.22
C HIS A 74 -1.39 5.35 7.32
N ILE A 75 -1.60 6.51 6.69
CA ILE A 75 -2.67 6.69 5.70
C ILE A 75 -2.46 5.73 4.53
N ALA A 76 -1.22 5.58 4.04
CA ALA A 76 -0.92 4.64 2.97
C ALA A 76 -1.33 3.21 3.37
N LYS A 77 -1.00 2.79 4.60
CA LYS A 77 -1.37 1.46 5.10
C LYS A 77 -2.89 1.24 5.13
N MET A 78 -3.69 2.26 5.51
CA MET A 78 -5.15 2.15 5.47
C MET A 78 -5.68 1.91 4.05
N TYR A 79 -5.14 2.63 3.05
CA TYR A 79 -5.49 2.41 1.64
C TYR A 79 -5.04 1.04 1.14
N GLU A 80 -3.81 0.61 1.46
CA GLU A 80 -3.25 -0.70 1.09
C GLU A 80 -4.12 -1.86 1.61
N VAL A 81 -4.48 -1.80 2.90
CA VAL A 81 -5.35 -2.81 3.53
C VAL A 81 -6.73 -2.77 2.91
N THR A 82 -7.30 -1.59 2.68
CA THR A 82 -8.62 -1.44 2.08
C THR A 82 -8.66 -2.05 0.67
N ASP A 83 -7.74 -1.68 -0.21
CA ASP A 83 -7.63 -2.21 -1.57
C ASP A 83 -7.49 -3.75 -1.56
N ALA A 84 -6.56 -4.27 -0.76
CA ALA A 84 -6.30 -5.70 -0.69
C ALA A 84 -7.51 -6.51 -0.19
N LEU A 85 -8.24 -6.01 0.83
CA LEU A 85 -9.43 -6.69 1.32
C LEU A 85 -10.59 -6.61 0.32
N CYS A 86 -10.79 -5.46 -0.35
CA CYS A 86 -11.78 -5.31 -1.40
C CYS A 86 -11.53 -6.28 -2.57
N GLN A 87 -10.28 -6.40 -3.03
CA GLN A 87 -9.91 -7.32 -4.12
C GLN A 87 -10.16 -8.79 -3.78
N ARG A 88 -9.93 -9.18 -2.53
CA ARG A 88 -10.18 -10.53 -2.03
C ARG A 88 -11.67 -10.83 -1.87
N ARG A 89 -12.55 -9.87 -2.17
CA ARG A 89 -14.00 -9.93 -1.90
C ARG A 89 -14.24 -10.31 -0.45
N PHE A 90 -13.50 -9.67 0.44
CA PHE A 90 -13.55 -9.93 1.86
C PHE A 90 -14.99 -9.74 2.36
N THR A 91 -15.59 -10.81 2.90
CA THR A 91 -16.94 -10.80 3.45
C THR A 91 -16.89 -11.00 4.96
N PHE A 92 -17.75 -10.28 5.68
CA PHE A 92 -18.05 -10.61 7.06
C PHE A 92 -19.01 -11.80 7.14
N PRO A 93 -19.17 -12.43 8.32
CA PRO A 93 -20.29 -13.32 8.56
C PRO A 93 -21.57 -12.65 8.01
N PHE A 94 -22.45 -13.41 7.35
CA PHE A 94 -23.65 -12.94 6.63
C PHE A 94 -23.49 -12.51 5.15
N ASN A 95 -22.33 -12.73 4.52
CA ASN A 95 -22.12 -12.56 3.06
C ASN A 95 -22.42 -11.15 2.51
N GLN A 96 -22.35 -10.11 3.34
CA GLN A 96 -22.49 -8.74 2.88
C GLN A 96 -21.18 -8.29 2.20
N PRO A 97 -21.22 -7.84 0.93
CA PRO A 97 -20.04 -7.29 0.28
C PRO A 97 -19.67 -5.96 0.92
N ILE A 98 -18.41 -5.81 1.30
CA ILE A 98 -17.89 -4.54 1.80
C ILE A 98 -17.74 -3.58 0.63
N GLN A 99 -18.22 -2.36 0.81
CA GLN A 99 -18.12 -1.28 -0.17
C GLN A 99 -17.26 -0.13 0.35
N VAL A 100 -17.22 0.03 1.67
CA VAL A 100 -16.57 1.14 2.37
C VAL A 100 -15.91 0.63 3.64
N PHE A 101 -14.74 1.16 3.96
CA PHE A 101 -14.10 1.02 5.27
C PHE A 101 -14.13 2.37 5.98
N GLN A 102 -14.76 2.42 7.14
CA GLN A 102 -14.69 3.55 8.07
C GLN A 102 -13.56 3.28 9.08
N TRP A 103 -12.43 3.95 8.88
CA TRP A 103 -11.25 3.83 9.72
C TRP A 103 -11.32 4.80 10.91
N SER A 104 -11.04 4.29 12.10
CA SER A 104 -10.65 5.08 13.28
C SER A 104 -9.14 5.01 13.45
N TYR A 105 -8.47 6.16 13.55
CA TYR A 105 -7.02 6.26 13.68
C TYR A 105 -6.64 6.85 15.02
N SER A 106 -5.80 6.14 15.78
CA SER A 106 -5.37 6.55 17.12
C SER A 106 -3.90 6.30 17.40
N ALA A 107 -3.29 7.17 18.22
CA ALA A 107 -1.97 6.96 18.82
C ALA A 107 -2.13 6.68 20.32
N ASN A 108 -1.77 5.48 20.79
CA ASN A 108 -1.97 5.06 22.19
C ASN A 108 -3.33 5.49 22.78
N SER A 109 -4.41 5.12 22.09
CA SER A 109 -5.80 5.45 22.46
C SER A 109 -6.21 6.93 22.35
N ILE A 110 -5.31 7.82 21.96
CA ILE A 110 -5.63 9.21 21.61
C ILE A 110 -6.16 9.25 20.18
N PRO A 111 -7.41 9.69 19.93
CA PRO A 111 -7.93 9.82 18.58
C PRO A 111 -7.13 10.84 17.78
N ILE A 112 -6.65 10.43 16.61
CA ILE A 112 -6.00 11.31 15.62
C ILE A 112 -7.02 11.78 14.59
N GLY A 113 -7.92 10.88 14.19
CA GLY A 113 -8.96 11.19 13.21
C GLY A 113 -9.72 9.95 12.77
N GLN A 114 -10.70 10.16 11.90
CA GLN A 114 -11.37 9.11 11.15
C GLN A 114 -11.07 9.27 9.66
N LEU A 115 -11.25 8.21 8.88
CA LEU A 115 -11.15 8.28 7.43
C LEU A 115 -12.10 7.25 6.81
N GLN A 116 -12.94 7.70 5.89
CA GLN A 116 -13.80 6.81 5.12
C GLN A 116 -13.13 6.53 3.77
N ILE A 117 -12.85 5.26 3.48
CA ILE A 117 -12.22 4.84 2.23
C ILE A 117 -13.16 3.86 1.53
N SER A 118 -13.64 4.21 0.34
CA SER A 118 -14.41 3.26 -0.47
C SER A 118 -13.51 2.25 -1.18
N CYS A 119 -14.02 1.06 -1.51
CA CYS A 119 -13.28 0.09 -2.31
C CYS A 119 -12.81 0.67 -3.65
N ARG A 120 -13.65 1.48 -4.30
CA ARG A 120 -13.31 2.15 -5.56
C ARG A 120 -12.18 3.16 -5.36
N GLU A 121 -12.27 3.99 -4.34
CA GLU A 121 -11.24 4.97 -4.03
C GLU A 121 -9.89 4.30 -3.71
N ALA A 122 -9.90 3.20 -2.96
CA ALA A 122 -8.68 2.46 -2.66
C ALA A 122 -8.05 1.84 -3.92
N GLU A 123 -8.88 1.31 -4.82
CA GLU A 123 -8.43 0.82 -6.13
C GLU A 123 -7.83 1.96 -6.98
N ASP A 124 -8.49 3.12 -7.03
CA ASP A 124 -8.02 4.29 -7.77
C ASP A 124 -6.68 4.81 -7.22
N VAL A 125 -6.52 4.86 -5.90
CA VAL A 125 -5.26 5.22 -5.25
C VAL A 125 -4.18 4.19 -5.58
N ALA A 126 -4.46 2.90 -5.46
CA ALA A 126 -3.50 1.85 -5.77
C ALA A 126 -3.11 1.80 -7.26
N ASN A 127 -4.02 2.18 -8.17
CA ASN A 127 -3.72 2.31 -9.59
C ASN A 127 -2.92 3.59 -9.90
N THR A 128 -3.15 4.68 -9.16
CA THR A 128 -2.45 5.97 -9.33
C THR A 128 -1.00 5.89 -8.84
N TYR A 129 -0.77 5.33 -7.65
CA TYR A 129 0.55 5.21 -7.06
C TYR A 129 1.21 3.87 -7.41
N GLY A 130 0.47 2.92 -7.95
CA GLY A 130 0.98 1.59 -8.25
C GLY A 130 1.13 0.73 -6.99
N ARG A 131 1.02 -0.59 -7.18
CA ARG A 131 1.33 -1.58 -6.14
C ARG A 131 2.79 -1.97 -6.30
N ALA A 132 3.55 -1.89 -5.22
CA ALA A 132 4.90 -2.41 -5.16
C ALA A 132 4.88 -3.91 -5.47
N PHE A 133 5.98 -4.41 -6.05
CA PHE A 133 6.11 -5.82 -6.40
C PHE A 133 6.10 -6.74 -5.16
N LEU A 134 6.61 -6.23 -4.03
CA LEU A 134 6.66 -6.96 -2.77
C LEU A 134 5.43 -6.63 -1.92
N SER A 135 4.84 -7.67 -1.35
CA SER A 135 3.79 -7.56 -0.34
C SER A 135 4.39 -7.63 1.07
N GLU A 136 3.75 -6.93 2.01
CA GLU A 136 4.09 -6.95 3.43
C GLU A 136 3.12 -7.87 4.19
N SER A 137 3.65 -8.67 5.12
CA SER A 137 2.82 -9.49 6.01
C SER A 137 2.15 -8.61 7.05
N THR A 138 0.84 -8.40 6.93
CA THR A 138 0.05 -7.56 7.83
C THR A 138 -0.85 -8.41 8.71
N VAL A 139 -0.76 -8.23 10.02
CA VAL A 139 -1.67 -8.85 10.98
C VAL A 139 -2.95 -8.02 11.08
N ILE A 140 -4.09 -8.63 10.75
CA ILE A 140 -5.41 -8.03 10.88
C ILE A 140 -6.22 -8.86 11.88
N ARG A 141 -6.81 -8.21 12.88
CA ARG A 141 -7.69 -8.86 13.85
C ARG A 141 -9.16 -8.65 13.48
N ARG A 142 -9.96 -9.70 13.52
CA ARG A 142 -11.40 -9.62 13.24
C ARG A 142 -12.19 -10.75 13.90
N PRO A 143 -13.50 -10.57 14.14
CA PRO A 143 -14.34 -11.70 14.53
C PRO A 143 -14.44 -12.71 13.38
N LEU A 144 -14.36 -14.01 13.71
CA LEU A 144 -14.55 -15.13 12.78
C LEU A 144 -16.02 -15.57 12.71
N SER A 145 -16.78 -15.29 13.77
CA SER A 145 -18.23 -15.44 13.88
C SER A 145 -18.81 -14.29 14.71
N ALA A 146 -20.13 -14.10 14.65
CA ALA A 146 -20.82 -13.00 15.32
C ALA A 146 -20.50 -12.90 16.84
N ASP A 147 -20.28 -14.04 17.49
CA ASP A 147 -20.04 -14.12 18.94
C ASP A 147 -18.57 -14.38 19.30
N SER A 148 -17.66 -14.35 18.33
CA SER A 148 -16.24 -14.60 18.58
C SER A 148 -15.47 -13.34 18.97
N SER A 149 -14.53 -13.48 19.90
CA SER A 149 -13.49 -12.47 20.08
C SER A 149 -12.64 -12.33 18.81
N PRO A 150 -12.13 -11.12 18.51
CA PRO A 150 -11.30 -10.92 17.33
C PRO A 150 -10.07 -11.85 17.32
N SER A 151 -9.96 -12.66 16.27
CA SER A 151 -8.82 -13.54 16.02
C SER A 151 -7.84 -12.86 15.06
N ALA A 152 -6.55 -13.12 15.23
CA ALA A 152 -5.51 -12.57 14.37
C ALA A 152 -5.33 -13.44 13.12
N GLU A 153 -5.32 -12.79 11.96
CA GLU A 153 -5.02 -13.41 10.67
C GLU A 153 -3.91 -12.61 9.96
N ILE A 154 -3.09 -13.31 9.18
CA ILE A 154 -1.96 -12.71 8.45
C ILE A 154 -2.35 -12.59 6.99
N PHE A 155 -2.25 -11.38 6.45
CA PHE A 155 -2.53 -11.05 5.06
C PHE A 155 -1.26 -10.57 4.37
N GLN A 156 -1.00 -11.06 3.15
CA GLN A 156 0.01 -10.46 2.27
C GLN A 156 -0.58 -9.23 1.58
N ILE A 157 -0.24 -8.04 2.05
CA ILE A 157 -0.80 -6.78 1.57
C ILE A 157 0.22 -6.11 0.63
N PRO A 158 -0.09 -5.92 -0.67
CA PRO A 158 0.75 -5.12 -1.56
C PRO A 158 0.88 -3.69 -1.01
N THR A 159 2.10 -3.17 -0.93
CA THR A 159 2.31 -1.79 -0.48
C THR A 159 2.18 -0.82 -1.65
N LEU A 160 1.82 0.43 -1.40
CA LEU A 160 1.88 1.47 -2.45
C LEU A 160 3.35 1.71 -2.82
N ASN A 161 3.61 1.91 -4.12
CA ASN A 161 4.90 2.44 -4.54
C ASN A 161 4.90 3.94 -4.22
N LEU A 162 5.67 4.33 -3.21
CA LEU A 162 5.79 5.72 -2.74
C LEU A 162 7.24 6.17 -2.79
N ALA A 163 7.91 5.93 -3.92
CA ALA A 163 9.30 6.28 -4.15
C ALA A 163 9.45 7.36 -5.23
N GLY A 164 10.59 8.06 -5.24
CA GLY A 164 10.92 9.06 -6.25
C GLY A 164 9.85 10.13 -6.39
N TYR A 165 9.36 10.34 -7.62
CA TYR A 165 8.38 11.41 -7.91
C TYR A 165 7.02 11.22 -7.23
N GLN A 166 6.70 10.01 -6.73
CA GLN A 166 5.43 9.73 -6.06
C GLN A 166 5.38 10.28 -4.64
N VAL A 167 6.54 10.48 -3.99
CA VAL A 167 6.67 11.02 -2.63
C VAL A 167 5.97 12.39 -2.49
N PRO A 168 6.32 13.44 -3.26
CA PRO A 168 5.68 14.75 -3.10
C PRO A 168 4.20 14.75 -3.50
N LEU A 169 3.78 13.87 -4.41
CA LEU A 169 2.37 13.71 -4.80
C LEU A 169 1.56 13.13 -3.64
N TRP A 170 2.08 12.08 -3.00
CA TRP A 170 1.45 11.45 -1.84
C TRP A 170 1.34 12.42 -0.66
N LYS A 171 2.43 13.13 -0.31
CA LYS A 171 2.41 14.16 0.74
C LYS A 171 1.35 15.24 0.50
N SER A 172 1.17 15.62 -0.76
CA SER A 172 0.16 16.61 -1.14
C SER A 172 -1.25 16.06 -0.99
N TYR A 173 -1.45 14.78 -1.31
CA TYR A 173 -2.72 14.08 -1.16
C TYR A 173 -3.12 13.92 0.31
N THR A 174 -2.24 13.38 1.15
CA THR A 174 -2.46 13.18 2.60
C THR A 174 -2.67 14.50 3.33
N ARG A 175 -1.95 15.56 2.94
CA ARG A 175 -2.18 16.92 3.45
C ARG A 175 -3.60 17.41 3.15
N ARG A 176 -4.11 17.18 1.94
CA ARG A 176 -5.49 17.58 1.60
C ARG A 176 -6.52 16.81 2.42
N LEU A 177 -6.33 15.50 2.61
CA LEU A 177 -7.19 14.70 3.50
C LEU A 177 -7.22 15.28 4.92
N ARG A 178 -6.05 15.69 5.44
CA ARG A 178 -5.96 16.33 6.75
C ARG A 178 -6.65 17.69 6.82
N LEU A 179 -6.69 18.45 5.75
CA LEU A 179 -7.32 19.77 5.73
C LEU A 179 -8.82 19.72 5.44
N SER A 180 -9.31 18.68 4.75
CA SER A 180 -10.72 18.57 4.38
C SER A 180 -11.63 18.20 5.55
N GLY A 181 -11.08 17.89 6.73
CA GLY A 181 -11.89 17.56 7.90
C GLY A 181 -12.75 16.33 7.71
N ASN A 182 -12.39 15.42 6.80
CA ASN A 182 -12.92 14.06 6.78
C ASN A 182 -12.29 13.33 7.98
N TYR A 183 -12.70 13.74 9.18
CA TYR A 183 -12.26 13.34 10.51
C TYR A 183 -13.46 13.19 11.45
#